data_AF-A0A351XY60-F1
#
_entry.id   AF-A0A351XY60-F1
#
_cell.length_a   1.000
_cell.length_b   1.000
_cell.length_c   1.000
_cell.angle_alpha   90.00
_cell.angle_beta   90.00
_cell.angle_gamma   90.00
#
_symmetry.space_group_name_H-M   'P 1'
#
loop_
_entity.id
_entity.type
_entity.pdbx_description
1 polymer ?
#
loop_
_entity_poly.entity_id
_entity_poly.type
_entity_poly.pdbx_seq_one_letter_code
_entity_poly.pdbx_strand_id
1 'polypeptide(L)'
;MKKNFGLLLLWLSASLAFTQQKANYDESKVPAYILPELLKCRNGEMVTTVNQWEKQRRPELMELFASHMYGHTPAENIDVSYEIMTENREAMGGKATSKQVKFTFSNGNKKLEAFLLIYIPNKPKGKVPVFVGYNFKGNHSTTTDTTILYSPAFSLVREPGHPDWERGTQTSRWNYDLIIDRGYAIASMCYHDIFPDKPELKDHSVISLFSGYNPQKTDPGEWQAIGAWAWGSSRIVDFLETQERIDTNKIAIMGHSRQGKAALWAGAQDPRFRIVISNDSGCGGAALFRRKFGETAEIINNAFPHWFCENFRQYNNQEELMPVDQHQLLALIAPRKVYVASAEDDQWADPRGEFLSAYHAGPIYRLYGLSTIGTDQMPELHTPIMEDIGYHMRAGKHDVTDYDWERFLDFADKHFKN
;
A
#
# COMPACT_ATOMS: atom_id res chain seq x y z
N MET A 1 51.52 -26.94 45.96
CA MET A 1 50.72 -25.71 45.77
C MET A 1 51.42 -24.81 44.76
N LYS A 2 50.84 -24.69 43.55
CA LYS A 2 50.78 -23.52 42.66
C LYS A 2 50.38 -24.06 41.28
N LYS A 3 49.07 -23.97 40.98
CA LYS A 3 48.47 -24.28 39.67
C LYS A 3 48.73 -23.09 38.75
N ASN A 4 49.32 -23.32 37.58
CA ASN A 4 49.33 -22.35 36.49
C ASN A 4 48.08 -22.54 35.63
N PHE A 5 47.36 -21.44 35.45
CA PHE A 5 46.31 -21.21 34.47
C PHE A 5 46.92 -21.18 33.06
N GLY A 6 46.24 -21.74 32.05
CA GLY A 6 46.56 -21.46 30.66
C GLY A 6 45.84 -22.34 29.65
N LEU A 7 44.84 -21.74 29.00
CA LEU A 7 44.21 -22.07 27.72
C LEU A 7 43.29 -23.30 27.63
N LEU A 8 41.99 -22.98 27.71
CA LEU A 8 40.87 -23.69 27.10
C LEU A 8 40.44 -22.89 25.85
N LEU A 9 39.81 -23.59 24.89
CA LEU A 9 38.94 -23.10 23.80
C LEU A 9 39.59 -22.43 22.59
N LEU A 10 39.56 -23.14 21.45
CA LEU A 10 39.58 -22.53 20.12
C LEU A 10 38.90 -23.42 19.09
N TRP A 11 37.64 -23.81 19.32
CA TRP A 11 36.79 -24.39 18.27
C TRP A 11 35.40 -23.75 18.35
N LEU A 12 35.06 -22.99 17.31
CA LEU A 12 33.74 -22.59 16.79
C LEU A 12 33.69 -21.10 16.44
N SER A 13 34.02 -20.80 15.18
CA SER A 13 33.38 -19.71 14.42
C SER A 13 33.75 -19.87 12.94
N ALA A 14 33.19 -20.88 12.27
CA ALA A 14 33.01 -20.80 10.83
C ALA A 14 31.81 -19.88 10.60
N SER A 15 32.07 -18.58 10.60
CA SER A 15 31.12 -17.56 10.21
C SER A 15 30.73 -17.79 8.75
N LEU A 16 29.44 -18.08 8.53
CA LEU A 16 28.75 -17.98 7.26
C LEU A 16 28.88 -16.53 6.78
N ALA A 17 29.88 -16.26 5.95
CA ALA A 17 29.92 -15.07 5.13
C ALA A 17 28.95 -15.29 3.96
N PHE A 18 27.65 -15.12 4.22
CA PHE A 18 26.72 -14.80 3.14
C PHE A 18 27.13 -13.42 2.62
N THR A 19 27.51 -13.35 1.35
CA THR A 19 27.76 -12.09 0.67
C THR A 19 26.46 -11.29 0.69
N GLN A 20 26.35 -10.31 1.59
CA GLN A 20 25.25 -9.36 1.59
C GLN A 20 25.37 -8.55 0.29
N GLN A 21 24.56 -8.88 -0.72
CA GLN A 21 24.52 -8.14 -1.97
C GLN A 21 24.14 -6.69 -1.65
N LYS A 22 25.07 -5.76 -1.90
CA LYS A 22 24.83 -4.33 -1.65
C LYS A 22 23.86 -3.80 -2.69
N ALA A 23 22.82 -3.11 -2.23
CA ALA A 23 21.93 -2.34 -3.10
C ALA A 23 22.71 -1.34 -3.96
N ASN A 24 22.24 -1.12 -5.19
CA ASN A 24 22.78 -0.10 -6.07
C ASN A 24 22.12 1.25 -5.77
N TYR A 25 22.93 2.28 -5.54
CA TYR A 25 22.49 3.67 -5.40
C TYR A 25 23.15 4.61 -6.41
N ASP A 26 23.78 4.04 -7.43
CA ASP A 26 24.51 4.76 -8.46
C ASP A 26 23.74 4.62 -9.79
N GLU A 27 23.19 5.73 -10.28
CA GLU A 27 22.39 5.75 -11.51
C GLU A 27 23.20 5.25 -12.71
N SER A 28 24.53 5.43 -12.71
CA SER A 28 25.40 4.93 -13.78
C SER A 28 25.52 3.40 -13.82
N LYS A 29 25.10 2.71 -12.75
CA LYS A 29 25.10 1.24 -12.63
C LYS A 29 23.72 0.63 -12.83
N VAL A 30 22.69 1.45 -13.07
CA VAL A 30 21.39 0.94 -13.50
C VAL A 30 21.60 0.20 -14.83
N PRO A 31 21.22 -1.08 -14.93
CA PRO A 31 21.44 -1.85 -16.15
C PRO A 31 20.61 -1.26 -17.30
N ALA A 32 21.02 -1.51 -18.54
CA ALA A 32 20.11 -1.33 -19.66
C ALA A 32 18.96 -2.36 -19.53
N TYR A 33 17.72 -1.92 -19.71
CA TYR A 33 16.54 -2.79 -19.62
C TYR A 33 15.49 -2.44 -20.66
N ILE A 34 14.60 -3.40 -20.91
CA ILE A 34 13.41 -3.23 -21.74
C ILE A 34 12.20 -3.56 -20.86
N LEU A 35 11.24 -2.64 -20.80
CA LEU A 35 10.00 -2.85 -20.06
C LEU A 35 9.06 -3.80 -20.81
N PRO A 36 8.29 -4.66 -20.12
CA PRO A 36 7.26 -5.47 -20.73
C PRO A 36 6.24 -4.60 -21.47
N GLU A 37 5.85 -5.06 -22.67
CA GLU A 37 4.98 -4.31 -23.55
C GLU A 37 3.60 -4.09 -22.89
N LEU A 38 3.25 -2.83 -22.61
CA LEU A 38 1.97 -2.48 -21.97
C LEU A 38 0.79 -2.67 -22.94
N LEU A 39 0.96 -2.24 -24.19
CA LEU A 39 -0.06 -2.22 -25.24
C LEU A 39 -0.10 -3.48 -26.11
N LYS A 40 0.31 -4.64 -25.58
CA LYS A 40 0.32 -5.89 -26.34
C LYS A 40 -0.21 -7.05 -25.51
N CYS A 41 -1.26 -7.70 -26.01
CA CYS A 41 -1.85 -8.88 -25.41
C CYS A 41 -0.91 -10.09 -25.51
N ARG A 42 -1.16 -11.13 -24.70
CA ARG A 42 -0.35 -12.36 -24.71
C ARG A 42 -0.38 -13.10 -26.04
N ASN A 43 -1.49 -12.98 -26.80
CA ASN A 43 -1.61 -13.55 -28.14
C ASN A 43 -0.87 -12.74 -29.22
N GLY A 44 -0.19 -11.65 -28.86
CA GLY A 44 0.57 -10.78 -29.76
C GLY A 44 -0.22 -9.63 -30.37
N GLU A 45 -1.54 -9.54 -30.14
CA GLU A 45 -2.37 -8.45 -30.65
C GLU A 45 -2.05 -7.13 -29.94
N MET A 46 -2.03 -6.05 -30.71
CA MET A 46 -1.84 -4.70 -30.17
C MET A 46 -3.14 -4.15 -29.59
N VAL A 47 -3.03 -3.55 -28.41
CA VAL A 47 -4.10 -2.83 -27.73
C VAL A 47 -4.16 -1.42 -28.31
N THR A 48 -5.21 -1.13 -29.06
CA THR A 48 -5.43 0.17 -29.72
C THR A 48 -6.74 0.84 -29.29
N THR A 49 -7.58 0.12 -28.55
CA THR A 49 -8.90 0.60 -28.10
C THR A 49 -9.10 0.32 -26.61
N VAL A 50 -9.94 1.12 -25.95
CA VAL A 50 -10.38 0.88 -24.58
C VAL A 50 -11.02 -0.50 -24.42
N ASN A 51 -11.79 -0.96 -25.41
CA ASN A 51 -12.43 -2.27 -25.33
C ASN A 51 -11.41 -3.43 -25.29
N GLN A 52 -10.36 -3.38 -26.13
CA GLN A 52 -9.28 -4.38 -26.08
C GLN A 52 -8.53 -4.34 -24.74
N TRP A 53 -8.28 -3.14 -24.21
CA TRP A 53 -7.68 -3.00 -22.89
C TRP A 53 -8.55 -3.65 -21.81
N GLU A 54 -9.81 -3.25 -21.69
CA GLU A 54 -10.71 -3.68 -20.62
C GLU A 54 -11.06 -5.17 -20.69
N LYS A 55 -11.22 -5.72 -21.89
CA LYS A 55 -11.70 -7.10 -22.08
C LYS A 55 -10.60 -8.14 -22.23
N GLN A 56 -9.38 -7.73 -22.55
CA GLN A 56 -8.29 -8.66 -22.86
C GLN A 56 -7.03 -8.34 -22.07
N ARG A 57 -6.39 -7.18 -22.32
CA ARG A 57 -5.07 -6.89 -21.73
C ARG A 57 -5.13 -6.67 -20.22
N ARG A 58 -6.14 -5.98 -19.72
CA ARG A 58 -6.30 -5.70 -18.30
C ARG A 58 -6.50 -6.99 -17.49
N PRO A 59 -7.43 -7.92 -17.86
CA PRO A 59 -7.52 -9.23 -17.21
C PRO A 59 -6.21 -10.05 -17.25
N GLU A 60 -5.48 -10.04 -18.38
CA GLU A 60 -4.18 -10.71 -18.48
C GLU A 60 -3.16 -10.17 -17.47
N LEU A 61 -3.06 -8.85 -17.35
CA LEU A 61 -2.14 -8.21 -16.41
C LEU A 61 -2.55 -8.44 -14.95
N MET A 62 -3.86 -8.37 -14.64
CA MET A 62 -4.38 -8.72 -13.31
C MET A 62 -3.95 -10.14 -12.91
N GLU A 63 -4.12 -11.10 -13.81
CA GLU A 63 -3.72 -12.49 -13.60
C GLU A 63 -2.21 -12.63 -13.42
N LEU A 64 -1.40 -11.94 -14.24
CA LEU A 64 0.06 -11.99 -14.09
C LEU A 64 0.53 -11.43 -12.73
N PHE A 65 -0.04 -10.31 -12.27
CA PHE A 65 0.30 -9.76 -10.95
C PHE A 65 -0.16 -10.67 -9.81
N ALA A 66 -1.35 -11.28 -9.92
CA ALA A 66 -1.83 -12.24 -8.94
C ALA A 66 -0.93 -13.49 -8.91
N SER A 67 -0.68 -14.13 -10.05
CA SER A 67 0.10 -15.37 -10.14
C SER A 67 1.57 -15.22 -9.78
N HIS A 68 2.19 -14.07 -10.07
CA HIS A 68 3.64 -13.91 -9.99
C HIS A 68 4.12 -12.96 -8.89
N MET A 69 3.24 -12.24 -8.19
CA MET A 69 3.67 -11.22 -7.22
C MET A 69 2.78 -11.11 -5.98
N TYR A 70 1.53 -10.67 -6.11
CA TYR A 70 0.69 -10.37 -4.94
C TYR A 70 -0.09 -11.59 -4.42
N GLY A 71 -0.14 -12.65 -5.22
CA GLY A 71 -0.96 -13.83 -5.00
C GLY A 71 -2.45 -13.61 -5.31
N HIS A 72 -3.18 -14.70 -5.50
CA HIS A 72 -4.60 -14.67 -5.82
C HIS A 72 -5.43 -14.29 -4.61
N THR A 73 -6.09 -13.14 -4.67
CA THR A 73 -7.12 -12.77 -3.71
C THR A 73 -8.29 -13.78 -3.83
N PRO A 74 -8.72 -14.43 -2.74
CA PRO A 74 -9.79 -15.40 -2.77
C PRO A 74 -11.11 -14.80 -3.28
N ALA A 75 -11.79 -15.56 -4.13
CA ALA A 75 -13.16 -15.26 -4.56
C ALA A 75 -14.21 -15.70 -3.52
N GLU A 76 -13.82 -16.54 -2.57
CA GLU A 76 -14.64 -16.92 -1.42
C GLU A 76 -14.99 -15.68 -0.59
N ASN A 77 -16.24 -15.60 -0.13
CA ASN A 77 -16.66 -14.57 0.81
C ASN A 77 -16.66 -15.14 2.23
N ILE A 78 -16.19 -14.33 3.18
CA ILE A 78 -16.32 -14.60 4.61
C ILE A 78 -17.35 -13.63 5.21
N ASP A 79 -17.90 -13.98 6.38
CA ASP A 79 -18.82 -13.11 7.09
C ASP A 79 -18.06 -11.89 7.64
N VAL A 80 -18.62 -10.70 7.40
CA VAL A 80 -18.08 -9.43 7.89
C VAL A 80 -19.22 -8.64 8.51
N SER A 81 -19.11 -8.36 9.81
CA SER A 81 -20.08 -7.57 10.55
C SER A 81 -19.45 -6.34 11.19
N TYR A 82 -20.26 -5.30 11.39
CA TYR A 82 -19.84 -3.99 11.86
C TYR A 82 -20.58 -3.61 13.15
N GLU A 83 -19.84 -3.20 14.17
CA GLU A 83 -20.37 -2.69 15.44
C GLU A 83 -19.80 -1.30 15.72
N ILE A 84 -20.65 -0.29 15.89
CA ILE A 84 -20.21 1.04 16.32
C ILE A 84 -19.86 0.95 17.81
N MET A 85 -18.56 1.00 18.11
CA MET A 85 -18.05 0.93 19.48
C MET A 85 -18.21 2.25 20.21
N THR A 86 -17.89 3.36 19.52
CA THR A 86 -18.05 4.72 20.06
C THR A 86 -18.41 5.70 18.94
N GLU A 87 -19.17 6.74 19.30
CA GLU A 87 -19.44 7.92 18.46
C GLU A 87 -19.24 9.17 19.30
N ASN A 88 -18.37 10.09 18.85
CA ASN A 88 -18.21 11.42 19.43
C ASN A 88 -18.57 12.47 18.37
N ARG A 89 -19.74 13.10 18.53
CA ARG A 89 -20.26 14.10 17.59
C ARG A 89 -19.55 15.45 17.67
N GLU A 90 -18.84 15.71 18.76
CA GLU A 90 -18.11 16.95 19.03
C GLU A 90 -16.59 16.76 18.93
N ALA A 91 -16.12 15.73 18.22
CA ALA A 91 -14.71 15.47 18.04
C ALA A 91 -14.01 16.66 17.35
N MET A 92 -12.72 16.84 17.65
CA MET A 92 -11.92 17.96 17.14
C MET A 92 -12.56 19.33 17.43
N GLY A 93 -13.07 19.54 18.64
CA GLY A 93 -13.72 20.79 19.05
C GLY A 93 -14.99 21.11 18.25
N GLY A 94 -15.77 20.08 17.89
CA GLY A 94 -17.00 20.22 17.11
C GLY A 94 -16.79 20.30 15.59
N LYS A 95 -15.56 20.23 15.08
CA LYS A 95 -15.27 20.21 13.63
C LYS A 95 -15.75 18.92 12.96
N ALA A 96 -15.68 17.79 13.66
CA ALA A 96 -15.97 16.47 13.10
C ALA A 96 -16.78 15.57 14.04
N THR A 97 -17.47 14.60 13.45
CA THR A 97 -17.95 13.41 14.15
C THR A 97 -16.88 12.33 14.03
N SER A 98 -16.39 11.81 15.16
CA SER A 98 -15.53 10.62 15.21
C SER A 98 -16.38 9.37 15.47
N LYS A 99 -16.12 8.28 14.75
CA LYS A 99 -16.66 6.95 15.07
C LYS A 99 -15.52 5.93 15.14
N GLN A 100 -15.62 5.02 16.10
CA GLN A 100 -14.80 3.82 16.15
C GLN A 100 -15.69 2.62 15.88
N VAL A 101 -15.36 1.85 14.84
CA VAL A 101 -16.19 0.74 14.36
C VAL A 101 -15.37 -0.53 14.41
N LYS A 102 -15.88 -1.53 15.13
CA LYS A 102 -15.31 -2.87 15.14
C LYS A 102 -15.82 -3.64 13.94
N PHE A 103 -14.88 -4.13 13.16
CA PHE A 103 -15.10 -5.08 12.08
C PHE A 103 -14.83 -6.46 12.65
N THR A 104 -15.75 -7.40 12.47
CA THR A 104 -15.55 -8.80 12.84
C THR A 104 -15.57 -9.64 11.57
N PHE A 105 -14.44 -10.27 11.26
CA PHE A 105 -14.27 -11.20 10.15
C PHE A 105 -14.41 -12.63 10.67
N SER A 106 -15.25 -13.46 10.04
CA SER A 106 -15.58 -14.78 10.55
C SER A 106 -15.79 -15.82 9.44
N ASN A 107 -15.31 -17.05 9.69
CA ASN A 107 -15.65 -18.24 8.89
C ASN A 107 -16.53 -19.24 9.67
N GLY A 108 -17.13 -18.80 10.79
CA GLY A 108 -17.94 -19.61 11.68
C GLY A 108 -17.15 -20.34 12.78
N ASN A 109 -15.90 -20.72 12.49
CA ASN A 109 -15.02 -21.40 13.46
C ASN A 109 -14.03 -20.46 14.13
N LYS A 110 -13.59 -19.42 13.41
CA LYS A 110 -12.60 -18.45 13.84
C LYS A 110 -13.11 -17.04 13.57
N LYS A 111 -12.72 -16.12 14.46
CA LYS A 111 -13.01 -14.69 14.34
C LYS A 111 -11.73 -13.89 14.47
N LEU A 112 -11.64 -12.82 13.68
CA LEU A 112 -10.63 -11.77 13.80
C LEU A 112 -11.33 -10.41 13.83
N GLU A 113 -10.74 -9.48 14.56
CA GLU A 113 -11.31 -8.15 14.76
C GLU A 113 -10.36 -7.08 14.22
N ALA A 114 -10.92 -6.01 13.66
CA ALA A 114 -10.18 -4.81 13.29
C ALA A 114 -10.96 -3.57 13.69
N PHE A 115 -10.26 -2.51 14.09
CA PHE A 115 -10.90 -1.25 14.48
C PHE A 115 -10.67 -0.18 13.41
N LEU A 116 -11.77 0.29 12.81
CA LEU A 116 -11.78 1.46 11.94
C LEU A 116 -12.03 2.71 12.78
N LEU A 117 -11.20 3.73 12.63
CA LEU A 117 -11.42 5.09 13.10
C LEU A 117 -11.81 5.97 11.92
N ILE A 118 -12.98 6.61 11.98
CA ILE A 118 -13.42 7.54 10.94
C ILE A 118 -13.76 8.90 11.54
N TYR A 119 -13.24 9.97 10.92
CA TYR A 119 -13.66 11.35 11.17
C TYR A 119 -14.45 11.87 9.97
N ILE A 120 -15.62 12.45 10.24
CA ILE A 120 -16.52 13.01 9.23
C ILE A 120 -16.78 14.49 9.57
N PRO A 121 -16.46 15.47 8.70
CA PRO A 121 -16.74 16.88 8.92
C PRO A 121 -18.21 17.13 9.28
N ASN A 122 -18.47 17.93 10.32
CA ASN A 122 -19.83 18.19 10.84
C ASN A 122 -20.65 19.15 9.99
N LYS A 123 -19.99 20.02 9.22
CA LYS A 123 -20.66 21.05 8.41
C LYS A 123 -20.36 20.89 6.91
N PRO A 124 -20.58 19.70 6.31
CA PRO A 124 -20.31 19.53 4.89
C PRO A 124 -21.40 20.20 4.06
N LYS A 125 -21.08 20.57 2.82
CA LYS A 125 -22.06 21.13 1.87
C LYS A 125 -22.94 20.06 1.19
N GLY A 126 -22.75 18.78 1.55
CA GLY A 126 -23.41 17.62 0.95
C GLY A 126 -22.82 16.31 1.49
N LYS A 127 -22.93 15.22 0.72
CA LYS A 127 -22.18 13.99 1.02
C LYS A 127 -20.67 14.25 0.94
N VAL A 128 -19.92 13.61 1.82
CA VAL A 128 -18.51 13.92 2.06
C VAL A 128 -17.61 12.96 1.29
N PRO A 129 -16.67 13.44 0.45
CA PRO A 129 -15.60 12.60 -0.10
C PRO A 129 -14.72 12.07 1.03
N VAL A 130 -14.08 10.92 0.85
CA VAL A 130 -13.35 10.24 1.93
C VAL A 130 -11.99 9.73 1.48
N PHE A 131 -10.99 9.93 2.33
CA PHE A 131 -9.70 9.24 2.25
C PHE A 131 -9.72 7.98 3.12
N VAL A 132 -9.27 6.86 2.57
CA VAL A 132 -9.05 5.60 3.26
C VAL A 132 -7.55 5.34 3.32
N GLY A 133 -7.02 4.91 4.46
CA GLY A 133 -5.62 4.51 4.55
C GLY A 133 -5.32 3.72 5.81
N TYR A 134 -4.29 2.89 5.76
CA TYR A 134 -3.81 2.23 6.96
C TYR A 134 -2.79 3.07 7.72
N ASN A 135 -2.74 2.93 9.04
CA ASN A 135 -1.64 3.40 9.88
C ASN A 135 -0.75 2.24 10.34
N PHE A 136 0.48 2.55 10.76
CA PHE A 136 1.48 1.53 11.12
C PHE A 136 1.40 1.08 12.57
N LYS A 137 1.00 1.98 13.48
CA LYS A 137 1.20 1.78 14.91
C LYS A 137 -0.10 1.67 15.70
N GLY A 138 -1.25 1.53 15.04
CA GLY A 138 -2.56 1.57 15.68
C GLY A 138 -3.23 2.94 15.57
N ASN A 139 -4.57 2.98 15.59
CA ASN A 139 -5.33 4.24 15.49
C ASN A 139 -4.97 5.24 16.61
N HIS A 140 -4.57 4.76 17.79
CA HIS A 140 -4.11 5.62 18.89
C HIS A 140 -2.85 6.42 18.54
N SER A 141 -2.06 5.96 17.57
CA SER A 141 -0.83 6.65 17.19
C SER A 141 -1.09 7.86 16.30
N THR A 142 -2.25 7.95 15.63
CA THR A 142 -2.55 9.02 14.67
C THR A 142 -3.16 10.27 15.33
N THR A 143 -3.48 10.21 16.62
CA THR A 143 -4.13 11.29 17.37
C THR A 143 -3.77 11.20 18.86
N THR A 144 -3.83 12.32 19.56
CA THR A 144 -3.63 12.39 21.02
C THR A 144 -4.92 12.12 21.81
N ASP A 145 -6.05 11.92 21.13
CA ASP A 145 -7.34 11.60 21.78
C ASP A 145 -7.24 10.30 22.59
N THR A 146 -7.46 10.41 23.90
CA THR A 146 -7.33 9.31 24.86
C THR A 146 -8.47 8.30 24.79
N THR A 147 -9.57 8.63 24.09
CA THR A 147 -10.74 7.78 23.91
C THR A 147 -10.58 6.77 22.76
N ILE A 148 -9.54 6.95 21.92
CA ILE A 148 -9.28 6.04 20.81
C ILE A 148 -8.78 4.70 21.31
N LEU A 149 -9.43 3.63 20.86
CA LEU A 149 -9.13 2.24 21.18
C LEU A 149 -7.81 1.82 20.51
N TYR A 150 -7.07 0.99 21.23
CA TYR A 150 -5.90 0.32 20.69
C TYR A 150 -6.33 -0.80 19.75
N SER A 151 -5.59 -0.98 18.67
CA SER A 151 -5.82 -2.05 17.71
C SER A 151 -5.66 -3.44 18.34
N PRO A 152 -6.59 -4.39 18.11
CA PRO A 152 -6.58 -5.71 18.74
C PRO A 152 -5.33 -6.54 18.39
N ALA A 153 -4.79 -6.43 17.17
CA ALA A 153 -3.60 -7.19 16.78
C ALA A 153 -2.28 -6.53 17.19
N PHE A 154 -2.32 -5.34 17.77
CA PHE A 154 -1.10 -4.55 17.99
C PHE A 154 -0.13 -5.20 19.00
N SER A 155 -0.66 -5.86 20.01
CA SER A 155 0.13 -6.62 21.00
C SER A 155 0.86 -7.82 20.41
N LEU A 156 0.44 -8.35 19.26
CA LEU A 156 1.14 -9.43 18.58
C LEU A 156 2.46 -8.96 17.95
N VAL A 157 2.52 -7.68 17.57
CA VAL A 157 3.65 -7.11 16.84
C VAL A 157 4.53 -6.21 17.70
N ARG A 158 4.01 -5.69 18.81
CA ARG A 158 4.73 -4.81 19.74
C ARG A 158 4.43 -5.17 21.18
N GLU A 159 5.48 -5.42 21.94
CA GLU A 159 5.39 -5.66 23.38
C GLU A 159 4.81 -4.45 24.12
N PRO A 160 3.99 -4.65 25.18
CA PRO A 160 3.55 -3.56 26.04
C PRO A 160 4.71 -2.71 26.55
N GLY A 161 4.55 -1.38 26.53
CA GLY A 161 5.58 -0.42 26.96
C GLY A 161 6.58 0.00 25.87
N HIS A 162 6.52 -0.60 24.67
CA HIS A 162 7.24 -0.06 23.51
C HIS A 162 6.74 1.36 23.17
N PRO A 163 7.60 2.30 22.71
CA PRO A 163 7.17 3.68 22.38
C PRO A 163 6.03 3.79 21.38
N ASP A 164 5.85 2.78 20.51
CA ASP A 164 4.72 2.75 19.57
C ASP A 164 3.34 2.63 20.25
N TRP A 165 3.26 2.32 21.56
CA TRP A 165 2.03 2.38 22.36
C TRP A 165 1.66 3.81 22.79
N GLU A 166 2.60 4.75 22.69
CA GLU A 166 2.33 6.15 23.00
C GLU A 166 1.37 6.74 21.97
N ARG A 167 0.40 7.51 22.47
CA ARG A 167 -0.61 8.17 21.63
C ARG A 167 0.01 9.29 20.83
N GLY A 168 -0.49 9.48 19.62
CA GLY A 168 -0.10 10.59 18.76
C GLY A 168 1.30 10.53 18.15
N THR A 169 2.02 9.40 18.27
CA THR A 169 3.38 9.22 17.73
C THR A 169 3.48 9.27 16.20
N GLN A 170 2.36 9.23 15.48
CA GLN A 170 2.25 9.38 14.03
C GLN A 170 1.36 10.57 13.62
N THR A 171 1.03 11.50 14.53
CA THR A 171 0.20 12.69 14.20
C THR A 171 0.76 13.50 13.03
N SER A 172 2.08 13.62 12.90
CA SER A 172 2.72 14.30 11.77
C SER A 172 2.45 13.66 10.41
N ARG A 173 2.04 12.39 10.37
CA ARG A 173 1.65 11.66 9.15
C ARG A 173 0.15 11.71 8.87
N TRP A 174 -0.64 12.24 9.80
CA TRP A 174 -2.11 12.21 9.78
C TRP A 174 -2.65 13.56 10.21
N ASN A 175 -2.49 14.57 9.33
CA ASN A 175 -2.99 15.91 9.60
C ASN A 175 -4.53 15.96 9.44
N TYR A 176 -5.23 15.47 10.46
CA TYR A 176 -6.69 15.40 10.47
C TYR A 176 -7.32 16.79 10.40
N ASP A 177 -6.72 17.82 11.02
CA ASP A 177 -7.22 19.19 10.91
C ASP A 177 -7.22 19.66 9.46
N LEU A 178 -6.11 19.52 8.73
CA LEU A 178 -6.03 19.90 7.32
C LEU A 178 -7.07 19.19 6.46
N ILE A 179 -7.23 17.87 6.66
CA ILE A 179 -8.13 17.04 5.85
C ILE A 179 -9.60 17.38 6.12
N ILE A 180 -9.96 17.53 7.40
CA ILE A 180 -11.33 17.89 7.82
C ILE A 180 -11.66 19.32 7.41
N ASP A 181 -10.75 20.27 7.58
CA ASP A 181 -10.94 21.67 7.21
C ASP A 181 -11.07 21.84 5.67
N ARG A 182 -10.42 20.97 4.88
CA ARG A 182 -10.62 20.90 3.41
C ARG A 182 -11.96 20.24 3.03
N GLY A 183 -12.68 19.64 3.96
CA GLY A 183 -14.02 19.08 3.75
C GLY A 183 -14.04 17.60 3.38
N TYR A 184 -12.97 16.87 3.67
CA TYR A 184 -12.87 15.43 3.44
C TYR A 184 -13.08 14.66 4.74
N ALA A 185 -13.77 13.52 4.67
CA ALA A 185 -13.71 12.52 5.70
C ALA A 185 -12.40 11.73 5.61
N ILE A 186 -12.00 11.11 6.71
CA ILE A 186 -10.84 10.22 6.74
C ILE A 186 -11.12 8.99 7.58
N ALA A 187 -10.83 7.82 7.00
CA ALA A 187 -11.02 6.51 7.60
C ALA A 187 -9.65 5.82 7.70
N SER A 188 -9.24 5.51 8.93
CA SER A 188 -7.96 4.88 9.24
C SER A 188 -8.15 3.57 10.01
N MET A 189 -7.33 2.58 9.69
CA MET A 189 -7.28 1.29 10.38
C MET A 189 -5.82 0.89 10.56
N CYS A 190 -5.49 0.11 11.59
CA CYS A 190 -4.17 -0.48 11.67
C CYS A 190 -4.05 -1.67 10.73
N TYR A 191 -3.06 -1.65 9.83
CA TYR A 191 -2.86 -2.77 8.89
C TYR A 191 -2.58 -4.11 9.57
N HIS A 192 -2.05 -4.09 10.79
CA HIS A 192 -1.82 -5.28 11.60
C HIS A 192 -3.09 -6.03 11.97
N ASP A 193 -4.24 -5.35 12.06
CA ASP A 193 -5.52 -5.99 12.37
C ASP A 193 -6.02 -6.87 11.20
N ILE A 194 -5.50 -6.66 9.99
CA ILE A 194 -5.78 -7.48 8.81
C ILE A 194 -4.73 -8.57 8.64
N PHE A 195 -3.44 -8.18 8.67
CA PHE A 195 -2.31 -9.11 8.69
C PHE A 195 -1.22 -8.51 9.59
N PRO A 196 -0.90 -9.11 10.75
CA PRO A 196 0.20 -8.66 11.59
C PRO A 196 1.53 -8.82 10.86
N ASP A 197 2.34 -7.76 10.75
CA ASP A 197 3.46 -7.68 9.80
C ASP A 197 4.71 -8.40 10.31
N LYS A 198 4.56 -9.70 10.55
CA LYS A 198 5.61 -10.65 10.91
C LYS A 198 5.28 -11.99 10.24
N PRO A 199 6.28 -12.68 9.67
CA PRO A 199 6.03 -13.91 8.90
C PRO A 199 5.40 -15.02 9.75
N GLU A 200 5.75 -15.12 11.03
CA GLU A 200 5.22 -16.12 11.96
C GLU A 200 3.76 -15.88 12.39
N LEU A 201 3.17 -14.72 12.04
CA LEU A 201 1.83 -14.33 12.46
C LEU A 201 0.76 -14.49 11.37
N LYS A 202 1.07 -15.20 10.28
CA LYS A 202 0.10 -15.50 9.21
C LYS A 202 -1.17 -16.17 9.74
N ASP A 203 -1.03 -17.08 10.72
CA ASP A 203 -2.16 -17.70 11.43
C ASP A 203 -3.03 -16.68 12.17
N HIS A 204 -2.56 -15.48 12.47
CA HIS A 204 -3.34 -14.44 13.12
C HIS A 204 -3.92 -13.41 12.13
N SER A 205 -3.79 -13.66 10.83
CA SER A 205 -4.29 -12.79 9.76
C SER A 205 -5.60 -13.27 9.16
N VAL A 206 -6.28 -12.38 8.42
CA VAL A 206 -7.52 -12.71 7.68
C VAL A 206 -7.35 -13.86 6.70
N ILE A 207 -6.13 -14.13 6.20
CA ILE A 207 -5.85 -15.26 5.31
C ILE A 207 -6.28 -16.57 5.98
N SER A 208 -6.08 -16.70 7.29
CA SER A 208 -6.43 -17.90 8.06
C SER A 208 -7.93 -18.18 8.18
N LEU A 209 -8.79 -17.29 7.68
CA LEU A 209 -10.23 -17.46 7.65
C LEU A 209 -10.72 -18.15 6.37
N PHE A 210 -9.90 -18.22 5.32
CA PHE A 210 -10.31 -18.75 4.01
C PHE A 210 -10.02 -20.24 3.87
N SER A 211 -10.85 -20.95 3.11
CA SER A 211 -10.76 -22.41 2.95
C SER A 211 -9.46 -22.88 2.28
N GLY A 212 -8.84 -22.04 1.45
CA GLY A 212 -7.55 -22.33 0.81
C GLY A 212 -6.37 -22.31 1.76
N TYR A 213 -6.51 -21.76 2.97
CA TYR A 213 -5.41 -21.64 3.92
C TYR A 213 -5.03 -22.99 4.53
N ASN A 214 -3.74 -23.33 4.42
CA ASN A 214 -3.17 -24.51 5.06
C ASN A 214 -1.82 -24.16 5.73
N PRO A 215 -1.74 -24.20 7.08
CA PRO A 215 -0.52 -23.83 7.81
C PRO A 215 0.65 -24.79 7.57
N GLN A 216 0.41 -26.00 7.04
CA GLN A 216 1.44 -26.99 6.72
C GLN A 216 1.90 -26.93 5.26
N LYS A 217 1.16 -26.25 4.39
CA LYS A 217 1.46 -26.19 2.94
C LYS A 217 0.91 -24.89 2.34
N THR A 218 1.81 -23.97 1.99
CA THR A 218 1.43 -22.76 1.25
C THR A 218 1.36 -23.06 -0.26
N ASP A 219 0.27 -22.68 -0.91
CA ASP A 219 0.22 -22.66 -2.38
C ASP A 219 1.14 -21.55 -2.90
N PRO A 220 2.02 -21.81 -3.89
CA PRO A 220 2.96 -20.80 -4.36
C PRO A 220 2.33 -19.51 -4.93
N GLY A 221 1.08 -19.59 -5.39
CA GLY A 221 0.28 -18.47 -5.88
C GLY A 221 -0.69 -17.90 -4.83
N GLU A 222 -0.62 -18.32 -3.57
CA GLU A 222 -1.45 -17.80 -2.49
C GLU A 222 -1.10 -16.34 -2.18
N TRP A 223 -2.12 -15.48 -2.11
CA TRP A 223 -1.98 -14.13 -1.58
C TRP A 223 -1.31 -14.10 -0.20
N GLN A 224 -0.51 -13.07 0.03
CA GLN A 224 0.18 -12.85 1.30
C GLN A 224 -0.16 -11.45 1.84
N ALA A 225 0.69 -10.87 2.70
CA ALA A 225 0.32 -9.68 3.47
C ALA A 225 -0.12 -8.49 2.60
N ILE A 226 0.55 -8.20 1.48
CA ILE A 226 0.15 -7.10 0.58
C ILE A 226 -1.24 -7.35 -0.02
N GLY A 227 -1.51 -8.58 -0.47
CA GLY A 227 -2.82 -9.00 -0.97
C GLY A 227 -3.92 -8.91 0.10
N ALA A 228 -3.63 -9.38 1.32
CA ALA A 228 -4.54 -9.31 2.45
C ALA A 228 -4.85 -7.85 2.85
N TRP A 229 -3.85 -6.99 2.95
CA TRP A 229 -4.04 -5.56 3.22
C TRP A 229 -4.85 -4.87 2.12
N ALA A 230 -4.60 -5.20 0.84
CA ALA A 230 -5.37 -4.69 -0.27
C ALA A 230 -6.86 -5.07 -0.16
N TRP A 231 -7.15 -6.35 0.11
CA TRP A 231 -8.51 -6.84 0.33
C TRP A 231 -9.16 -6.21 1.56
N GLY A 232 -8.44 -6.05 2.67
CA GLY A 232 -8.95 -5.39 3.86
C GLY A 232 -9.37 -3.94 3.58
N SER A 233 -8.68 -3.27 2.66
CA SER A 233 -9.03 -1.90 2.25
C SER A 233 -10.39 -1.88 1.55
N SER A 234 -10.68 -2.87 0.70
CA SER A 234 -12.01 -3.03 0.09
C SER A 234 -13.10 -3.30 1.12
N ARG A 235 -12.81 -3.95 2.25
CA ARG A 235 -13.77 -4.14 3.35
C ARG A 235 -14.13 -2.81 4.03
N ILE A 236 -13.17 -1.89 4.13
CA ILE A 236 -13.46 -0.53 4.62
C ILE A 236 -14.45 0.16 3.67
N VAL A 237 -14.31 -0.01 2.35
CA VAL A 237 -15.25 0.54 1.37
C VAL A 237 -16.65 -0.06 1.52
N ASP A 238 -16.76 -1.38 1.73
CA ASP A 238 -18.05 -2.05 1.98
C ASP A 238 -18.80 -1.39 3.15
N PHE A 239 -18.08 -1.06 4.24
CA PHE A 239 -18.65 -0.31 5.35
C PHE A 239 -19.01 1.13 4.97
N LEU A 240 -18.13 1.85 4.28
CA LEU A 240 -18.37 3.25 3.87
C LEU A 240 -19.62 3.39 2.98
N GLU A 241 -19.92 2.39 2.16
CA GLU A 241 -21.14 2.35 1.34
C GLU A 241 -22.44 2.31 2.16
N THR A 242 -22.36 1.87 3.43
CA THR A 242 -23.49 1.91 4.38
C THR A 242 -23.65 3.28 5.06
N GLN A 243 -22.68 4.18 4.93
CA GLN A 243 -22.67 5.46 5.65
C GLN A 243 -23.34 6.56 4.80
N GLU A 244 -24.55 6.99 5.18
CA GLU A 244 -25.35 7.98 4.44
C GLU A 244 -24.63 9.30 4.17
N ARG A 245 -23.73 9.72 5.08
CA ARG A 245 -22.96 10.98 4.99
C ARG A 245 -21.81 10.90 3.98
N ILE A 246 -21.37 9.71 3.56
CA ILE A 246 -20.21 9.53 2.69
C ILE A 246 -20.66 9.54 1.22
N ASP A 247 -19.89 10.23 0.37
CA ASP A 247 -20.04 10.18 -1.08
C ASP A 247 -19.27 8.96 -1.62
N THR A 248 -19.98 7.88 -1.88
CA THR A 248 -19.41 6.61 -2.36
C THR A 248 -18.80 6.70 -3.76
N ASN A 249 -19.07 7.79 -4.49
CA ASN A 249 -18.41 8.06 -5.77
C ASN A 249 -17.10 8.85 -5.61
N LYS A 250 -16.69 9.19 -4.39
CA LYS A 250 -15.51 10.02 -4.11
C LYS A 250 -14.66 9.43 -2.99
N ILE A 251 -14.23 8.19 -3.20
CA ILE A 251 -13.35 7.46 -2.28
C ILE A 251 -11.93 7.48 -2.84
N ALA A 252 -11.00 8.04 -2.08
CA ALA A 252 -9.57 7.99 -2.34
C ALA A 252 -8.91 6.99 -1.39
N ILE A 253 -7.96 6.19 -1.87
CA ILE A 253 -7.09 5.38 -1.00
C ILE A 253 -5.69 5.98 -1.00
N MET A 254 -5.09 6.11 0.19
CA MET A 254 -3.71 6.55 0.37
C MET A 254 -2.96 5.52 1.20
N GLY A 255 -1.78 5.13 0.73
CA GLY A 255 -0.86 4.30 1.47
C GLY A 255 0.58 4.80 1.37
N HIS A 256 1.32 4.66 2.47
CA HIS A 256 2.74 4.98 2.53
C HIS A 256 3.59 3.71 2.60
N SER A 257 4.73 3.68 1.88
CA SER A 257 5.68 2.57 1.95
C SER A 257 5.01 1.24 1.59
N ARG A 258 5.15 0.20 2.41
CA ARG A 258 4.44 -1.09 2.25
C ARG A 258 2.91 -0.95 2.13
N GLN A 259 2.31 0.05 2.76
CA GLN A 259 0.87 0.31 2.63
C GLN A 259 0.54 0.97 1.29
N GLY A 260 1.49 1.71 0.68
CA GLY A 260 1.38 2.22 -0.68
C GLY A 260 1.35 1.09 -1.72
N LYS A 261 2.19 0.06 -1.53
CA LYS A 261 2.15 -1.17 -2.34
C LYS A 261 0.74 -1.81 -2.26
N ALA A 262 0.19 -1.94 -1.05
CA ALA A 262 -1.16 -2.46 -0.84
C ALA A 262 -2.26 -1.55 -1.42
N ALA A 263 -2.11 -0.23 -1.33
CA ALA A 263 -3.04 0.73 -1.89
C ALA A 263 -3.11 0.65 -3.42
N LEU A 264 -1.96 0.50 -4.09
CA LEU A 264 -1.90 0.26 -5.54
C LEU A 264 -2.60 -1.04 -5.92
N TRP A 265 -2.36 -2.13 -5.19
CA TRP A 265 -3.00 -3.41 -5.47
C TRP A 265 -4.51 -3.42 -5.15
N ALA A 266 -4.94 -2.72 -4.11
CA ALA A 266 -6.36 -2.48 -3.83
C ALA A 266 -7.00 -1.68 -4.95
N GLY A 267 -6.34 -0.59 -5.38
CA GLY A 267 -6.76 0.25 -6.48
C GLY A 267 -6.89 -0.54 -7.79
N ALA A 268 -5.96 -1.42 -8.10
CA ALA A 268 -6.03 -2.27 -9.30
C ALA A 268 -7.19 -3.28 -9.26
N GLN A 269 -7.51 -3.84 -8.10
CA GLN A 269 -8.58 -4.84 -7.96
C GLN A 269 -9.97 -4.23 -7.80
N ASP A 270 -10.09 -3.11 -7.10
CA ASP A 270 -11.38 -2.54 -6.68
C ASP A 270 -11.65 -1.19 -7.37
N PRO A 271 -12.61 -1.12 -8.31
CA PRO A 271 -12.91 0.08 -9.07
C PRO A 271 -13.61 1.19 -8.25
N ARG A 272 -14.02 0.90 -7.01
CA ARG A 272 -14.69 1.88 -6.13
C ARG A 272 -13.72 2.95 -5.63
N PHE A 273 -12.43 2.64 -5.51
CA PHE A 273 -11.40 3.65 -5.25
C PHE A 273 -11.19 4.52 -6.49
N ARG A 274 -11.66 5.76 -6.47
CA ARG A 274 -11.61 6.68 -7.62
C ARG A 274 -10.27 7.41 -7.76
N ILE A 275 -9.56 7.55 -6.65
CA ILE A 275 -8.19 8.05 -6.59
C ILE A 275 -7.35 7.06 -5.79
N VAL A 276 -6.18 6.71 -6.31
CA VAL A 276 -5.23 5.79 -5.68
C VAL A 276 -3.90 6.52 -5.48
N ILE A 277 -3.48 6.69 -4.23
CA ILE A 277 -2.27 7.42 -3.87
C ILE A 277 -1.25 6.46 -3.28
N SER A 278 -0.05 6.51 -3.86
CA SER A 278 1.12 5.73 -3.47
C SER A 278 2.23 6.66 -3.03
N ASN A 279 2.50 6.73 -1.72
CA ASN A 279 3.54 7.60 -1.15
C ASN A 279 4.78 6.80 -0.74
N ASP A 280 5.91 7.03 -1.40
CA ASP A 280 7.20 6.37 -1.16
C ASP A 280 7.07 4.84 -1.17
N SER A 281 6.34 4.29 -2.13
CA SER A 281 5.97 2.87 -2.12
C SER A 281 7.09 1.93 -2.55
N GLY A 282 8.06 2.42 -3.32
CA GLY A 282 9.28 1.73 -3.69
C GLY A 282 9.10 0.37 -4.36
N CYS A 283 10.05 -0.52 -4.08
CA CYS A 283 10.15 -1.87 -4.65
C CYS A 283 8.88 -2.69 -4.41
N GLY A 284 8.32 -3.24 -5.49
CA GLY A 284 7.04 -3.94 -5.45
C GLY A 284 5.81 -3.06 -5.16
N GLY A 285 5.97 -1.74 -5.20
CA GLY A 285 4.92 -0.72 -5.23
C GLY A 285 4.94 0.00 -6.58
N ALA A 286 5.40 1.25 -6.60
CA ALA A 286 5.51 2.03 -7.84
C ALA A 286 6.85 1.86 -8.56
N ALA A 287 7.95 1.49 -7.88
CA ALA A 287 9.28 1.49 -8.49
C ALA A 287 9.48 0.33 -9.47
N LEU A 288 10.10 0.60 -10.62
CA LEU A 288 10.38 -0.40 -11.65
C LEU A 288 11.43 -1.41 -11.19
N PHE A 289 11.09 -2.70 -11.20
CA PHE A 289 12.02 -3.78 -10.80
C PHE A 289 13.25 -3.84 -11.69
N ARG A 290 13.08 -3.59 -12.99
CA ARG A 290 14.16 -3.62 -13.99
C ARG A 290 15.27 -2.59 -13.75
N ARG A 291 15.04 -1.55 -12.94
CA ARG A 291 16.08 -0.59 -12.59
C ARG A 291 17.11 -1.15 -11.62
N LYS A 292 16.76 -2.17 -10.83
CA LYS A 292 17.64 -2.78 -9.81
C LYS A 292 18.37 -1.73 -8.96
N PHE A 293 17.66 -0.67 -8.56
CA PHE A 293 18.16 0.46 -7.77
C PHE A 293 17.47 0.45 -6.39
N GLY A 294 18.22 0.70 -5.32
CA GLY A 294 17.71 0.59 -3.96
C GLY A 294 17.33 -0.87 -3.62
N GLU A 295 16.14 -1.05 -3.08
CA GLU A 295 15.59 -2.37 -2.74
C GLU A 295 15.29 -3.20 -4.01
N THR A 296 15.76 -4.45 -4.07
CA THR A 296 15.55 -5.38 -5.20
C THR A 296 14.56 -6.49 -4.85
N ALA A 297 14.17 -7.32 -5.83
CA ALA A 297 13.27 -8.45 -5.60
C ALA A 297 13.86 -9.45 -4.59
N GLU A 298 15.16 -9.73 -4.66
CA GLU A 298 15.83 -10.59 -3.69
C GLU A 298 15.82 -9.99 -2.28
N ILE A 299 16.20 -8.70 -2.16
CA ILE A 299 16.30 -8.03 -0.88
C ILE A 299 14.93 -8.02 -0.17
N ILE A 300 13.88 -7.62 -0.88
CA ILE A 300 12.53 -7.51 -0.30
C ILE A 300 11.96 -8.88 0.07
N ASN A 301 12.19 -9.92 -0.76
CA ASN A 301 11.72 -11.28 -0.47
C ASN A 301 12.45 -11.92 0.71
N ASN A 302 13.73 -11.60 0.90
CA ASN A 302 14.50 -12.11 2.04
C ASN A 302 14.16 -11.37 3.33
N ALA A 303 13.99 -10.05 3.27
CA ALA A 303 13.64 -9.24 4.43
C ALA A 303 12.18 -9.45 4.88
N PHE A 304 11.27 -9.65 3.93
CA PHE A 304 9.83 -9.74 4.17
C PHE A 304 9.21 -10.90 3.39
N PRO A 305 9.53 -12.16 3.76
CA PRO A 305 9.12 -13.35 3.01
C PRO A 305 7.60 -13.57 2.96
N HIS A 306 6.84 -12.84 3.78
CA HIS A 306 5.38 -12.88 3.91
C HIS A 306 4.66 -11.73 3.18
N TRP A 307 5.35 -10.87 2.43
CA TRP A 307 4.69 -9.76 1.71
C TRP A 307 4.07 -10.20 0.38
N PHE A 308 4.74 -11.08 -0.35
CA PHE A 308 4.41 -11.49 -1.72
C PHE A 308 4.22 -13.00 -1.81
N CYS A 309 3.55 -13.49 -2.85
CA CYS A 309 3.39 -14.93 -3.07
C CYS A 309 4.75 -15.61 -3.34
N GLU A 310 4.85 -16.91 -3.05
CA GLU A 310 6.11 -17.65 -3.18
C GLU A 310 6.65 -17.63 -4.61
N ASN A 311 5.76 -17.65 -5.61
CA ASN A 311 6.13 -17.54 -7.02
C ASN A 311 6.99 -16.32 -7.33
N PHE A 312 6.87 -15.23 -6.58
CA PHE A 312 7.66 -14.02 -6.81
C PHE A 312 9.17 -14.25 -6.58
N ARG A 313 9.52 -15.20 -5.73
CA ARG A 313 10.92 -15.52 -5.37
C ARG A 313 11.73 -16.07 -6.55
N GLN A 314 11.07 -16.59 -7.59
CA GLN A 314 11.76 -17.05 -8.80
C GLN A 314 12.49 -15.93 -9.55
N TYR A 315 12.13 -14.67 -9.29
CA TYR A 315 12.72 -13.49 -9.90
C TYR A 315 13.81 -12.83 -9.07
N ASN A 316 14.19 -13.41 -7.93
CA ASN A 316 15.32 -12.94 -7.14
C ASN A 316 16.59 -12.89 -8.02
N ASN A 317 17.19 -11.71 -8.14
CA ASN A 317 18.35 -11.41 -9.02
C ASN A 317 18.11 -11.60 -10.52
N GLN A 318 16.88 -11.86 -10.95
CA GLN A 318 16.50 -12.12 -12.35
C GLN A 318 15.24 -11.32 -12.72
N GLU A 319 15.14 -10.08 -12.24
CA GLU A 319 13.99 -9.19 -12.43
C GLU A 319 13.65 -8.96 -13.92
N GLU A 320 14.63 -9.07 -14.82
CA GLU A 320 14.43 -9.01 -16.26
C GLU A 320 13.47 -10.10 -16.81
N LEU A 321 13.37 -11.24 -16.11
CA LEU A 321 12.50 -12.36 -16.46
C LEU A 321 11.05 -12.18 -15.98
N MET A 322 10.76 -11.15 -15.17
CA MET A 322 9.40 -10.90 -14.70
C MET A 322 8.46 -10.64 -15.89
N PRO A 323 7.29 -11.30 -15.97
CA PRO A 323 6.35 -11.08 -17.08
C PRO A 323 5.66 -9.71 -17.01
N VAL A 324 5.81 -9.01 -15.89
CA VAL A 324 5.27 -7.68 -15.62
C VAL A 324 6.32 -6.74 -15.03
N ASP A 325 6.01 -5.44 -15.01
CA ASP A 325 6.70 -4.43 -14.20
C ASP A 325 5.70 -3.37 -13.71
N GLN A 326 6.10 -2.52 -12.77
CA GLN A 326 5.16 -1.72 -11.99
C GLN A 326 4.42 -0.62 -12.79
N HIS A 327 4.91 -0.22 -13.98
CA HIS A 327 4.15 0.68 -14.87
C HIS A 327 2.82 0.06 -15.33
N GLN A 328 2.79 -1.28 -15.47
CA GLN A 328 1.56 -2.01 -15.77
C GLN A 328 0.61 -2.05 -14.58
N LEU A 329 1.11 -2.08 -13.34
CA LEU A 329 0.28 -1.98 -12.13
C LEU A 329 -0.43 -0.63 -12.07
N LEU A 330 0.30 0.46 -12.30
CA LEU A 330 -0.28 1.80 -12.31
C LEU A 330 -1.30 1.95 -13.47
N ALA A 331 -1.05 1.30 -14.60
CA ALA A 331 -1.98 1.29 -15.73
C ALA A 331 -3.30 0.56 -15.43
N LEU A 332 -3.31 -0.48 -14.58
CA LEU A 332 -4.53 -1.21 -14.16
C LEU A 332 -5.57 -0.33 -13.44
N ILE A 333 -5.15 0.84 -12.96
CA ILE A 333 -6.02 1.81 -12.27
C ILE A 333 -6.81 2.67 -13.27
N ALA A 334 -6.33 2.82 -14.51
CA ALA A 334 -7.02 3.59 -15.55
C ALA A 334 -8.47 3.10 -15.75
N PRO A 335 -9.44 4.00 -16.01
CA PRO A 335 -9.31 5.46 -16.18
C PRO A 335 -9.36 6.27 -14.87
N ARG A 336 -9.36 5.61 -13.72
CA ARG A 336 -9.35 6.29 -12.40
C ARG A 336 -7.97 6.91 -12.18
N LYS A 337 -7.87 7.80 -11.20
CA LYS A 337 -6.66 8.61 -11.05
C LYS A 337 -5.67 7.92 -10.14
N VAL A 338 -4.39 7.97 -10.52
CA VAL A 338 -3.30 7.49 -9.69
C VAL A 338 -2.34 8.65 -9.39
N TYR A 339 -1.87 8.72 -8.15
CA TYR A 339 -0.89 9.68 -7.71
C TYR A 339 0.29 8.93 -7.10
N VAL A 340 1.50 9.20 -7.57
CA VAL A 340 2.73 8.65 -7.02
C VAL A 340 3.55 9.77 -6.39
N ALA A 341 4.00 9.61 -5.16
CA ALA A 341 4.84 10.57 -4.48
C ALA A 341 6.13 9.90 -4.03
N SER A 342 7.24 10.64 -4.10
CA SER A 342 8.55 10.19 -3.63
C SER A 342 9.23 11.25 -2.76
N ALA A 343 10.16 10.82 -1.93
CA ALA A 343 11.04 11.68 -1.14
C ALA A 343 12.48 11.64 -1.66
N GLU A 344 13.15 12.80 -1.71
CA GLU A 344 14.50 12.97 -2.27
C GLU A 344 15.55 12.04 -1.63
N ASP A 345 15.56 11.96 -0.29
CA ASP A 345 16.56 11.16 0.43
C ASP A 345 16.17 9.67 0.48
N ASP A 346 15.00 9.30 -0.02
CA ASP A 346 14.51 7.92 -0.01
C ASP A 346 15.01 7.09 -1.20
N GLN A 347 16.34 7.02 -1.33
CA GLN A 347 16.97 6.26 -2.42
C GLN A 347 16.65 4.76 -2.36
N TRP A 348 16.23 4.23 -1.21
CA TRP A 348 15.80 2.83 -1.06
C TRP A 348 14.55 2.52 -1.90
N ALA A 349 13.65 3.49 -2.05
CA ALA A 349 12.43 3.36 -2.84
C ALA A 349 12.61 3.70 -4.33
N ASP A 350 13.81 4.10 -4.78
CA ASP A 350 14.07 4.52 -6.16
C ASP A 350 13.05 5.56 -6.70
N PRO A 351 13.10 6.83 -6.23
CA PRO A 351 12.19 7.89 -6.65
C PRO A 351 12.08 8.04 -8.17
N ARG A 352 13.20 7.87 -8.87
CA ARG A 352 13.26 7.90 -10.33
C ARG A 352 12.52 6.72 -10.95
N GLY A 353 12.63 5.52 -10.38
CA GLY A 353 11.85 4.36 -10.81
C GLY A 353 10.36 4.51 -10.58
N GLU A 354 9.95 5.09 -9.46
CA GLU A 354 8.54 5.41 -9.20
C GLU A 354 7.98 6.41 -10.21
N PHE A 355 8.74 7.48 -10.50
CA PHE A 355 8.38 8.46 -11.53
C PHE A 355 8.28 7.84 -12.93
N LEU A 356 9.29 7.06 -13.35
CA LEU A 356 9.31 6.42 -14.67
C LEU A 356 8.16 5.43 -14.82
N SER A 357 7.79 4.72 -13.75
CA SER A 357 6.61 3.87 -13.72
C SER A 357 5.33 4.65 -14.01
N ALA A 358 5.13 5.80 -13.35
CA ALA A 358 4.00 6.69 -13.59
C ALA A 358 3.98 7.24 -15.03
N TYR A 359 5.15 7.60 -15.57
CA TYR A 359 5.29 8.01 -16.97
C TYR A 359 4.91 6.88 -17.95
N HIS A 360 5.44 5.68 -17.75
CA HIS A 360 5.23 4.53 -18.62
C HIS A 360 3.84 3.91 -18.53
N ALA A 361 3.03 4.24 -17.51
CA ALA A 361 1.61 3.92 -17.45
C ALA A 361 0.74 4.79 -18.39
N GLY A 362 1.28 5.93 -18.83
CA GLY A 362 0.58 6.91 -19.67
C GLY A 362 -0.08 6.39 -20.97
N PRO A 363 0.49 5.42 -21.72
CA PRO A 363 -0.14 4.92 -22.93
C PRO A 363 -1.57 4.41 -22.72
N ILE A 364 -1.87 3.78 -21.59
CA ILE A 364 -3.23 3.32 -21.28
C ILE A 364 -4.16 4.49 -20.98
N TYR A 365 -3.73 5.45 -20.16
CA TYR A 365 -4.53 6.65 -19.87
C TYR A 365 -4.88 7.41 -21.16
N ARG A 366 -3.95 7.50 -22.12
CA ARG A 366 -4.22 8.10 -23.43
C ARG A 366 -5.28 7.37 -24.25
N LEU A 367 -5.45 6.04 -24.11
CA LEU A 367 -6.55 5.32 -24.76
C LEU A 367 -7.92 5.82 -24.30
N TYR A 368 -8.01 6.30 -23.04
CA TYR A 368 -9.22 6.91 -22.48
C TYR A 368 -9.31 8.42 -22.75
N GLY A 369 -8.40 9.00 -23.53
CA GLY A 369 -8.34 10.45 -23.77
C GLY A 369 -7.90 11.26 -22.54
N LEU A 370 -7.20 10.63 -21.59
CA LEU A 370 -6.75 11.27 -20.36
C LEU A 370 -5.32 11.85 -20.49
N SER A 371 -5.05 12.85 -19.68
CA SER A 371 -3.75 13.50 -19.51
C SER A 371 -2.78 12.63 -18.70
N THR A 372 -1.47 12.79 -18.91
CA THR A 372 -0.43 11.92 -18.32
C THR A 372 0.79 12.75 -17.95
N ILE A 373 1.79 12.14 -17.28
CA ILE A 373 3.07 12.79 -16.94
C ILE A 373 3.73 13.49 -18.15
N GLY A 374 3.60 12.95 -19.36
CA GLY A 374 3.97 13.61 -20.61
C GLY A 374 5.47 13.65 -20.93
N THR A 375 6.36 13.55 -19.94
CA THR A 375 7.81 13.53 -20.11
C THR A 375 8.48 12.50 -19.20
N ASP A 376 9.63 11.97 -19.63
CA ASP A 376 10.51 11.12 -18.81
C ASP A 376 11.57 11.92 -18.03
N GLN A 377 11.49 13.25 -18.08
CA GLN A 377 12.31 14.14 -17.27
C GLN A 377 11.69 14.28 -15.88
N MET A 378 12.45 13.89 -14.87
CA MET A 378 12.07 14.01 -13.46
C MET A 378 11.72 15.47 -13.15
N PRO A 379 10.60 15.77 -12.47
CA PRO A 379 10.32 17.14 -12.04
C PRO A 379 11.29 17.57 -10.94
N GLU A 380 11.47 18.88 -10.84
CA GLU A 380 12.17 19.50 -9.72
C GLU A 380 11.44 19.24 -8.39
N LEU A 381 12.18 19.33 -7.28
CA LEU A 381 11.61 19.22 -5.94
C LEU A 381 10.45 20.19 -5.75
N HIS A 382 9.40 19.70 -5.09
CA HIS A 382 8.18 20.43 -4.79
C HIS A 382 7.45 21.02 -6.01
N THR A 383 7.63 20.43 -7.19
CA THR A 383 6.94 20.84 -8.42
C THR A 383 5.99 19.72 -8.87
N PRO A 384 4.77 19.64 -8.29
CA PRO A 384 3.87 18.52 -8.54
C PRO A 384 3.29 18.56 -9.95
N ILE A 385 3.26 17.39 -10.59
CA ILE A 385 2.46 17.11 -11.78
C ILE A 385 1.08 16.65 -11.30
N MET A 386 0.03 17.35 -11.72
CA MET A 386 -1.34 17.17 -11.21
C MET A 386 -2.31 16.65 -12.28
N GLU A 387 -1.83 15.91 -13.29
CA GLU A 387 -2.65 15.38 -14.39
C GLU A 387 -3.53 14.18 -13.98
N ASP A 388 -4.06 13.37 -14.90
CA ASP A 388 -4.82 12.17 -14.50
C ASP A 388 -3.93 11.08 -13.89
N ILE A 389 -2.65 11.12 -14.24
CA ILE A 389 -1.54 10.51 -13.48
C ILE A 389 -0.80 11.66 -12.81
N GLY A 390 -0.82 11.69 -11.48
CA GLY A 390 -0.10 12.67 -10.66
C GLY A 390 1.27 12.16 -10.23
N TYR A 391 2.22 13.08 -10.10
CA TYR A 391 3.51 12.79 -9.47
C TYR A 391 4.06 14.00 -8.71
N HIS A 392 4.71 13.79 -7.56
CA HIS A 392 5.65 14.77 -7.05
C HIS A 392 6.86 14.12 -6.38
N MET A 393 7.95 14.87 -6.31
CA MET A 393 9.08 14.58 -5.44
C MET A 393 9.21 15.71 -4.42
N ARG A 394 9.31 15.38 -3.13
CA ARG A 394 9.57 16.35 -2.07
C ARG A 394 10.96 16.18 -1.49
N ALA A 395 11.47 17.22 -0.84
CA ALA A 395 12.71 17.13 -0.09
C ALA A 395 12.55 16.23 1.15
N GLY A 396 13.68 15.72 1.66
CA GLY A 396 13.75 14.99 2.92
C GLY A 396 13.59 13.47 2.79
N LYS A 397 13.43 12.81 3.94
CA LYS A 397 13.43 11.34 4.12
C LYS A 397 12.11 10.65 3.81
N HIS A 398 12.13 9.32 3.79
CA HIS A 398 10.98 8.42 3.71
C HIS A 398 9.93 8.70 4.82
N ASP A 399 8.83 9.36 4.45
CA ASP A 399 7.81 9.80 5.41
C ASP A 399 6.50 10.25 4.73
N VAL A 400 5.49 10.59 5.52
CA VAL A 400 4.36 11.40 5.06
C VAL A 400 4.39 12.71 5.82
N THR A 401 4.32 13.81 5.09
CA THR A 401 4.40 15.17 5.61
C THR A 401 3.13 15.96 5.29
N ASP A 402 3.00 17.14 5.91
CA ASP A 402 1.93 18.08 5.57
C ASP A 402 1.98 18.49 4.10
N TYR A 403 3.18 18.69 3.54
CA TYR A 403 3.34 18.99 2.11
C TYR A 403 2.71 17.90 1.25
N ASP A 404 2.96 16.62 1.56
CA ASP A 404 2.39 15.50 0.80
C ASP A 404 0.85 15.52 0.87
N TRP A 405 0.30 15.68 2.08
CA TRP A 405 -1.14 15.76 2.28
C TRP A 405 -1.79 16.93 1.54
N GLU A 406 -1.17 18.10 1.55
CA GLU A 406 -1.68 19.24 0.78
C GLU A 406 -1.72 18.90 -0.71
N ARG A 407 -0.70 18.25 -1.27
CA ARG A 407 -0.68 17.84 -2.68
C ARG A 407 -1.72 16.76 -2.98
N PHE A 408 -1.93 15.80 -2.08
CA PHE A 408 -2.98 14.78 -2.22
C PHE A 408 -4.38 15.41 -2.20
N LEU A 409 -4.59 16.40 -1.33
CA LEU A 409 -5.84 17.14 -1.26
C LEU A 409 -6.04 18.04 -2.49
N ASP A 410 -5.00 18.71 -3.00
CA ASP A 410 -5.06 19.49 -4.24
C ASP A 410 -5.44 18.61 -5.43
N PHE A 411 -4.88 17.39 -5.50
CA PHE A 411 -5.21 16.41 -6.52
C PHE A 411 -6.65 15.90 -6.39
N ALA A 412 -7.08 15.57 -5.17
CA ALA A 412 -8.45 15.17 -4.92
C ALA A 412 -9.44 16.29 -5.25
N ASP A 413 -9.12 17.54 -4.92
CA ASP A 413 -9.93 18.70 -5.28
C ASP A 413 -10.04 18.84 -6.81
N LYS A 414 -8.96 18.63 -7.57
CA LYS A 414 -9.00 18.68 -9.04
C LYS A 414 -9.94 17.61 -9.60
N HIS A 415 -9.85 16.38 -9.08
CA HIS A 415 -10.48 15.20 -9.71
C HIS A 415 -11.83 14.79 -9.12
N PHE A 416 -12.19 15.30 -7.94
CA PHE A 416 -13.51 15.12 -7.34
C PHE A 416 -14.43 16.33 -7.49
N LYS A 417 -13.94 17.42 -8.11
CA LYS A 417 -14.83 18.45 -8.64
C LYS A 417 -15.63 17.86 -9.79
N ASN A 418 -16.96 17.91 -9.65
CA ASN A 418 -17.88 17.71 -10.77
C ASN A 418 -17.92 19.00 -11.59
#